data_AF-A0A2N7DVF1-F1
#
_entry.id   AF-A0A2N7DVF1-F1
#
_cell.length_a   1.000
_cell.length_b   1.000
_cell.length_c   1.000
_cell.angle_alpha   90.00
_cell.angle_beta   90.00
_cell.angle_gamma   90.00
#
_symmetry.space_group_name_H-M   'P 1'
#
loop_
_entity.id
_entity.type
_entity.pdbx_description
1 polymer ?
#
loop_
_entity_poly.entity_id
_entity_poly.type
_entity_poly.pdbx_seq_one_letter_code
_entity_poly.pdbx_strand_id
1 'polypeptide(L)'
;MIGIGIADASGLIGYAVQRVIKHAGTWQLTSTILLLGVLSNIVGSVGYIVLVPLACRAYLAAGRSPLAGLATAFAGVAGGTHATFFITTYDIVIAGISTSALNLIHPKLSVSPLANYYFLSASVLLLVAVGTLVSIKIVEPRLSLSEQVNADNIAVKPSKENDRALKAAASLFVASIGLILFATLSESGWFSPCRSSTISKKRSH
;
A
#
# COMPACT_ATOMS: atom_id res chain seq x y z
N MET A 1 -11.68 1.51 -9.94
CA MET A 1 -11.97 2.95 -9.93
C MET A 1 -13.32 3.28 -9.30
N ILE A 2 -14.43 2.62 -9.69
CA ILE A 2 -15.78 2.90 -9.14
C ILE A 2 -15.86 2.75 -7.60
N GLY A 3 -15.34 1.66 -7.02
CA GLY A 3 -15.46 1.41 -5.57
C GLY A 3 -14.77 2.44 -4.66
N ILE A 4 -13.58 2.92 -5.06
CA ILE A 4 -12.85 3.96 -4.31
C ILE A 4 -13.56 5.31 -4.41
N GLY A 5 -14.09 5.66 -5.60
CA GLY A 5 -14.86 6.88 -5.78
C GLY A 5 -16.11 6.90 -4.89
N ILE A 6 -16.81 5.78 -4.77
CA ILE A 6 -17.97 5.64 -3.86
C ILE A 6 -17.53 5.74 -2.39
N ALA A 7 -16.39 5.15 -2.02
CA ALA A 7 -15.88 5.19 -0.66
C ALA A 7 -15.42 6.60 -0.22
N ASP A 8 -14.89 7.41 -1.14
CA ASP A 8 -14.54 8.81 -0.85
C ASP A 8 -15.78 9.71 -0.87
N ALA A 9 -16.68 9.53 -1.86
CA ALA A 9 -17.93 10.29 -1.96
C ALA A 9 -18.88 10.06 -0.77
N SER A 10 -18.87 8.85 -0.19
CA SER A 10 -19.62 8.53 1.03
C SER A 10 -18.97 9.07 2.32
N GLY A 11 -17.77 9.65 2.24
CA GLY A 11 -17.03 10.16 3.40
C GLY A 11 -16.42 9.08 4.29
N LEU A 12 -16.51 7.80 3.90
CA LEU A 12 -15.99 6.67 4.66
C LEU A 12 -14.47 6.79 4.87
N ILE A 13 -13.75 7.15 3.80
CA ILE A 13 -12.30 7.31 3.79
C ILE A 13 -11.86 8.43 4.75
N GLY A 14 -12.52 9.59 4.66
CA GLY A 14 -12.23 10.73 5.54
C GLY A 14 -12.49 10.42 7.02
N TYR A 15 -13.59 9.71 7.32
CA TYR A 15 -13.93 9.31 8.69
C TYR A 15 -12.97 8.25 9.25
N ALA A 16 -12.62 7.24 8.45
CA ALA A 16 -11.67 6.20 8.84
C ALA A 16 -10.31 6.81 9.20
N VAL A 17 -9.82 7.74 8.38
CA VAL A 17 -8.56 8.44 8.62
C VAL A 17 -8.61 9.30 9.89
N GLN A 18 -9.66 10.09 10.12
CA GLN A 18 -9.80 10.85 11.38
C GLN A 18 -9.80 9.95 12.61
N ARG A 19 -10.43 8.77 12.52
CA ARG A 19 -10.47 7.81 13.63
C ARG A 19 -9.09 7.20 13.92
N VAL A 20 -8.33 6.85 12.88
CA VAL A 20 -6.96 6.34 13.01
C VAL A 20 -6.06 7.42 13.61
N ILE A 21 -6.19 8.66 13.16
CA ILE A 21 -5.36 9.79 13.63
C ILE A 21 -5.65 10.14 15.08
N LYS A 22 -6.90 10.07 15.54
CA LYS A 22 -7.24 10.29 16.95
C LYS A 22 -6.50 9.35 17.92
N HIS A 23 -6.06 8.18 17.44
CA HIS A 23 -5.29 7.23 18.23
C HIS A 23 -3.81 7.18 17.87
N ALA A 24 -3.38 7.85 16.80
CA ALA A 24 -2.01 7.80 16.30
C ALA A 24 -1.21 9.03 16.79
N GLY A 25 -0.02 8.78 17.35
CA GLY A 25 0.96 9.82 17.66
C GLY A 25 1.53 10.48 16.40
N THR A 26 2.15 11.66 16.56
CA THR A 26 2.72 12.48 15.48
C THR A 26 3.71 11.72 14.58
N TRP A 27 4.57 10.89 15.16
CA TRP A 27 5.51 10.05 14.41
C TRP A 27 4.83 8.88 13.68
N GLN A 28 3.81 8.29 14.30
CA GLN A 28 3.10 7.12 13.76
C GLN A 28 2.31 7.47 12.50
N LEU A 29 1.69 8.66 12.46
CA LEU A 29 0.96 9.14 11.28
C LEU A 29 1.89 9.21 10.06
N THR A 30 3.02 9.92 10.19
CA THR A 30 3.99 10.10 9.11
C THR A 30 4.57 8.76 8.65
N SER A 31 4.99 7.90 9.60
CA SER A 31 5.53 6.58 9.30
C SER A 31 4.53 5.68 8.60
N THR A 32 3.25 5.75 8.96
CA THR A 32 2.19 4.93 8.34
C THR A 32 1.94 5.36 6.90
N ILE A 33 1.88 6.65 6.63
CA ILE A 33 1.71 7.18 5.27
C ILE A 33 2.91 6.81 4.40
N LEU A 34 4.13 6.95 4.93
CA LEU A 34 5.32 6.60 4.17
C LEU A 34 5.39 5.09 3.88
N LEU A 35 5.06 4.25 4.87
CA LEU A 35 4.97 2.80 4.72
C LEU A 35 3.91 2.41 3.67
N LEU A 36 2.70 2.99 3.75
CA LEU A 36 1.65 2.81 2.74
C LEU A 36 2.11 3.25 1.35
N GLY A 37 2.92 4.31 1.27
CA GLY A 37 3.51 4.78 0.03
C GLY A 37 4.47 3.77 -0.58
N VAL A 38 5.40 3.25 0.23
CA VAL A 38 6.36 2.22 -0.21
C VAL A 38 5.63 0.94 -0.63
N LEU A 39 4.60 0.52 0.11
CA LEU A 39 3.80 -0.66 -0.22
C LEU A 39 2.84 -0.47 -1.39
N SER A 40 2.65 0.77 -1.86
CA SER A 40 1.70 1.08 -2.94
C SER A 40 2.04 0.39 -4.26
N ASN A 41 3.30 -0.02 -4.48
CA ASN A 41 3.68 -0.76 -5.69
C ASN A 41 2.82 -2.03 -5.88
N ILE A 42 2.50 -2.75 -4.80
CA ILE A 42 1.71 -3.99 -4.85
C ILE A 42 0.25 -3.72 -5.21
N VAL A 43 -0.28 -2.57 -4.79
CA VAL A 43 -1.67 -2.14 -5.02
C VAL A 43 -1.86 -1.67 -6.48
N GLY A 44 -0.77 -1.47 -7.22
CA GLY A 44 -0.78 -0.95 -8.58
C GLY A 44 -0.99 0.56 -8.65
N SER A 45 -1.25 1.06 -9.86
CA SER A 45 -1.36 2.51 -10.16
C SER A 45 -2.45 3.25 -9.38
N VAL A 46 -3.39 2.53 -8.79
CA VAL A 46 -4.51 3.08 -8.02
C VAL A 46 -4.06 3.63 -6.66
N GLY A 47 -3.07 2.99 -6.01
CA GLY A 47 -2.61 3.41 -4.70
C GLY A 47 -2.00 4.82 -4.72
N TYR A 48 -1.31 5.17 -5.80
CA TYR A 48 -0.66 6.46 -6.01
C TYR A 48 -1.68 7.62 -6.04
N ILE A 49 -2.80 7.44 -6.76
CA ILE A 49 -3.82 8.49 -6.96
C ILE A 49 -4.60 8.76 -5.67
N VAL A 50 -4.79 7.74 -4.84
CA VAL A 50 -5.62 7.82 -3.62
C VAL A 50 -4.80 8.22 -2.40
N LEU A 51 -3.57 7.73 -2.29
CA LEU A 51 -2.77 7.92 -1.09
C LEU A 51 -2.36 9.39 -0.90
N VAL A 52 -2.05 10.10 -1.98
CA VAL A 52 -1.65 11.52 -1.94
C VAL A 52 -2.74 12.41 -1.32
N PRO A 53 -3.99 12.47 -1.86
CA PRO A 53 -5.04 13.27 -1.26
C PRO A 53 -5.41 12.78 0.14
N LEU A 54 -5.32 11.48 0.41
CA LEU A 54 -5.58 10.91 1.72
C LEU A 54 -4.58 11.40 2.77
N ALA A 55 -3.30 11.45 2.42
CA ALA A 55 -2.24 11.96 3.27
C ALA A 55 -2.41 13.46 3.57
N CYS A 56 -2.79 14.25 2.57
CA CYS A 56 -3.10 15.68 2.77
C CYS A 56 -4.23 15.86 3.79
N ARG A 57 -5.34 15.11 3.63
CA ARG A 57 -6.48 15.16 4.56
C ARG A 57 -6.09 14.65 5.95
N ALA A 58 -5.22 13.65 6.02
CA ALA A 58 -4.70 13.13 7.29
C ALA A 58 -3.87 14.18 8.05
N TYR A 59 -2.95 14.87 7.36
CA TYR A 59 -2.15 15.93 7.98
C TYR A 59 -3.01 17.12 8.41
N LEU A 60 -3.98 17.53 7.59
CA LEU A 60 -4.95 18.58 7.95
C LEU A 60 -5.77 18.22 9.19
N ALA A 61 -6.29 17.00 9.25
CA ALA A 61 -7.05 16.52 10.42
C ALA A 61 -6.20 16.42 11.70
N ALA A 62 -4.88 16.28 11.56
CA ALA A 62 -3.92 16.31 12.67
C ALA A 62 -3.45 17.74 13.04
N GLY A 63 -3.98 18.78 12.38
CA GLY A 63 -3.53 20.17 12.59
C GLY A 63 -2.12 20.47 12.06
N ARG A 64 -1.62 19.67 11.11
CA ARG A 64 -0.30 19.82 10.48
C ARG A 64 -0.46 20.35 9.05
N SER A 65 0.64 20.83 8.46
CA SER A 65 0.62 21.33 7.08
C SER A 65 0.21 20.23 6.09
N PRO A 66 -0.84 20.44 5.25
CA PRO A 66 -1.24 19.50 4.21
C PRO A 66 -0.10 19.23 3.23
N LEU A 67 0.71 20.25 2.94
CA LEU A 67 1.79 20.20 1.97
C LEU A 67 2.92 19.29 2.47
N ALA A 68 3.13 19.18 3.78
CA ALA A 68 4.01 18.17 4.38
C ALA A 68 3.45 16.75 4.19
N GLY A 69 2.13 16.57 4.30
CA GLY A 69 1.47 15.29 4.00
C GLY A 69 1.62 14.88 2.53
N LEU A 70 1.45 15.83 1.62
CA LEU A 70 1.69 15.64 0.19
C LEU A 70 3.14 15.20 -0.08
N ALA A 71 4.11 15.92 0.49
CA ALA A 71 5.52 15.60 0.35
C ALA A 71 5.85 14.21 0.93
N THR A 72 5.29 13.87 2.09
CA THR A 72 5.45 12.55 2.73
C THR A 72 4.95 11.43 1.82
N ALA A 73 3.71 11.56 1.33
CA ALA A 73 3.11 10.55 0.46
C ALA A 73 3.89 10.42 -0.85
N PHE A 74 4.20 11.54 -1.51
CA PHE A 74 4.95 11.54 -2.76
C PHE A 74 6.34 10.92 -2.59
N ALA A 75 7.06 11.26 -1.53
CA ALA A 75 8.38 10.71 -1.23
C ALA A 75 8.34 9.19 -1.00
N GLY A 76 7.36 8.70 -0.22
CA GLY A 76 7.20 7.26 0.03
C GLY A 76 6.85 6.49 -1.25
N VAL A 77 5.99 7.08 -2.07
CA VAL A 77 5.46 6.49 -3.31
C VAL A 77 6.49 6.49 -4.43
N ALA A 78 7.24 7.58 -4.64
CA ALA A 78 8.29 7.66 -5.66
C ALA A 78 9.57 6.93 -5.23
N GLY A 79 10.01 7.14 -3.98
CA GLY A 79 11.23 6.53 -3.45
C GLY A 79 11.08 5.04 -3.11
N GLY A 80 9.87 4.58 -2.83
CA GLY A 80 9.57 3.21 -2.41
C GLY A 80 9.29 2.23 -3.55
N THR A 81 9.21 2.68 -4.80
CA THR A 81 8.78 1.85 -5.94
C THR A 81 9.58 0.55 -6.09
N HIS A 82 10.85 0.49 -5.65
CA HIS A 82 11.67 -0.72 -5.73
C HIS A 82 11.77 -1.51 -4.42
N ALA A 83 11.53 -0.89 -3.27
CA ALA A 83 11.66 -1.55 -1.98
C ALA A 83 10.32 -2.19 -1.59
N THR A 84 10.30 -3.49 -1.34
CA THR A 84 9.08 -4.24 -1.06
C THR A 84 9.36 -5.43 -0.14
N PHE A 85 8.37 -5.82 0.66
CA PHE A 85 8.42 -7.08 1.43
C PHE A 85 8.02 -8.30 0.59
N PHE A 86 7.42 -8.08 -0.57
CA PHE A 86 6.88 -9.12 -1.44
C PHE A 86 7.64 -9.13 -2.75
N ILE A 87 7.85 -10.32 -3.29
CA ILE A 87 8.43 -10.49 -4.62
C ILE A 87 7.43 -9.95 -5.65
N THR A 88 7.90 -9.04 -6.49
CA THR A 88 7.10 -8.39 -7.52
C THR A 88 7.61 -8.74 -8.91
N THR A 89 6.82 -8.41 -9.93
CA THR A 89 7.22 -8.58 -11.34
C THR A 89 8.53 -7.86 -11.67
N TYR A 90 8.83 -6.75 -10.98
CA TYR A 90 10.09 -6.01 -11.16
C TYR A 90 11.31 -6.87 -10.83
N ASP A 91 11.23 -7.69 -9.78
CA ASP A 91 12.33 -8.55 -9.36
C ASP A 91 12.64 -9.62 -10.42
N ILE A 92 11.59 -10.17 -11.05
CA ILE A 92 11.70 -11.15 -12.13
C ILE A 92 12.33 -10.51 -13.37
N VAL A 93 11.89 -9.30 -13.74
CA VAL A 93 12.41 -8.57 -14.90
C VAL A 93 13.89 -8.23 -14.73
N ILE A 94 14.28 -7.70 -13.56
CA ILE A 94 15.67 -7.33 -13.27
C ILE A 94 16.56 -8.58 -13.23
N ALA A 95 16.08 -9.69 -12.65
CA ALA A 95 16.81 -10.96 -12.65
C ALA A 95 16.97 -11.54 -14.07
N GLY A 96 15.94 -11.39 -14.92
CA GLY A 96 16.00 -11.79 -16.34
C GLY A 96 17.05 -11.00 -17.12
N ILE A 97 17.04 -9.67 -16.99
CA ILE A 97 18.05 -8.80 -17.62
C ILE A 97 19.46 -9.15 -17.12
N SER A 98 19.61 -9.36 -15.81
CA SER A 98 20.88 -9.74 -15.19
C SER A 98 21.39 -11.10 -15.68
N THR A 99 20.48 -12.07 -15.87
CA THR A 99 20.83 -13.38 -16.44
C THR A 99 21.28 -13.26 -17.89
N SER A 100 20.59 -12.45 -18.70
CA SER A 100 20.99 -12.18 -20.09
C SER A 100 22.36 -11.52 -20.17
N ALA A 101 22.67 -10.58 -19.26
CA ALA A 101 23.99 -9.97 -19.17
C ALA A 101 25.07 -10.96 -18.70
N LEU A 102 24.75 -11.82 -17.73
CA LEU A 102 25.68 -12.81 -17.19
C LEU A 102 26.03 -13.90 -18.20
N ASN A 103 25.08 -14.27 -19.06
CA ASN A 103 25.29 -15.23 -20.15
C ASN A 103 26.32 -14.78 -21.20
N LEU A 104 26.67 -13.49 -21.26
CA LEU A 104 27.75 -12.98 -22.12
C LEU A 104 29.13 -13.51 -21.70
N ILE A 105 29.31 -13.86 -20.43
CA ILE A 105 30.58 -14.34 -19.86
C ILE A 105 30.45 -15.81 -19.43
N HIS A 106 29.33 -16.17 -18.79
CA HIS A 106 29.09 -17.50 -18.24
C HIS A 106 27.70 -18.04 -18.61
N PRO A 107 27.56 -18.76 -19.74
CA PRO A 107 26.25 -19.12 -20.33
C PRO A 107 25.44 -20.20 -19.59
N LYS A 108 25.96 -20.75 -18.49
CA LYS A 108 25.30 -21.81 -17.70
C LYS A 108 24.74 -21.33 -16.35
N LEU A 109 24.92 -20.04 -16.03
CA LEU A 109 24.55 -19.47 -14.74
C LEU A 109 23.33 -18.57 -14.90
N SER A 110 22.37 -18.70 -13.99
CA SER A 110 21.17 -17.86 -13.95
C SER A 110 21.07 -17.11 -12.62
N VAL A 111 20.53 -15.90 -12.66
CA VAL A 111 20.30 -15.08 -11.48
C VAL A 111 18.90 -15.37 -10.95
N SER A 112 18.80 -15.79 -9.68
CA SER A 112 17.51 -16.01 -9.03
C SER A 112 16.78 -14.68 -8.78
N PRO A 113 15.46 -14.60 -9.01
CA PRO A 113 14.65 -13.44 -8.62
C PRO A 113 14.70 -13.12 -7.12
N LEU A 114 15.03 -14.10 -6.28
CA LEU A 114 15.15 -13.91 -4.82
C LEU A 114 16.49 -13.32 -4.40
N ALA A 115 17.46 -13.18 -5.31
CA ALA A 115 18.82 -12.75 -4.98
C ALA A 115 18.84 -11.40 -4.21
N ASN A 116 17.91 -10.50 -4.52
CA ASN A 116 17.85 -9.17 -3.90
C ASN A 116 16.82 -9.04 -2.77
N TYR A 117 16.09 -10.11 -2.43
CA TYR A 117 14.94 -10.06 -1.53
C TYR A 117 15.28 -9.51 -0.13
N TYR A 118 16.35 -10.00 0.48
CA TYR A 118 16.78 -9.56 1.81
C TYR A 118 17.18 -8.09 1.83
N PHE A 119 17.80 -7.61 0.75
CA PHE A 119 18.19 -6.22 0.62
C PHE A 119 16.98 -5.30 0.44
N LEU A 120 16.04 -5.67 -0.42
CA LEU A 120 14.82 -4.89 -0.68
C LEU A 120 13.91 -4.82 0.55
N SER A 121 13.70 -5.94 1.24
CA SER A 121 12.89 -5.99 2.46
C SER A 121 13.51 -5.16 3.59
N ALA A 122 14.82 -5.25 3.81
CA ALA A 122 15.51 -4.39 4.78
C ALA A 122 15.46 -2.91 4.39
N SER A 123 15.54 -2.60 3.09
CA SER A 123 15.47 -1.22 2.58
C SER A 123 14.12 -0.56 2.84
N VAL A 124 13.01 -1.32 2.91
CA VAL A 124 11.70 -0.75 3.29
C VAL A 124 11.77 -0.12 4.67
N LEU A 125 12.32 -0.84 5.66
CA LEU A 125 12.43 -0.34 7.03
C LEU A 125 13.32 0.89 7.10
N LEU A 126 14.43 0.88 6.37
CA LEU A 126 15.36 2.01 6.29
C LEU A 126 14.69 3.23 5.65
N LEU A 127 14.03 3.06 4.50
CA LEU A 127 13.32 4.14 3.82
C LEU A 127 12.21 4.74 4.69
N VAL A 128 11.46 3.91 5.40
CA VAL A 128 10.42 4.37 6.33
C VAL A 128 11.02 5.15 7.49
N ALA A 129 12.08 4.64 8.12
CA ALA A 129 12.74 5.33 9.22
C ALA A 129 13.33 6.67 8.76
N VAL A 130 14.12 6.69 7.68
CA VAL A 130 14.77 7.90 7.16
C VAL A 130 13.76 8.88 6.62
N GLY A 131 12.78 8.43 5.82
CA GLY A 131 11.74 9.31 5.27
C GLY A 131 10.89 9.95 6.36
N THR A 132 10.59 9.21 7.44
CA THR A 132 9.87 9.77 8.58
C THR A 132 10.71 10.81 9.32
N LEU A 133 12.00 10.54 9.55
CA LEU A 133 12.91 11.50 10.18
C LEU A 133 13.06 12.78 9.35
N VAL A 134 13.25 12.65 8.04
CA VAL A 134 13.38 13.79 7.11
C VAL A 134 12.08 14.58 7.07
N SER A 135 10.93 13.91 6.99
CA SER A 135 9.64 14.59 6.97
C SER A 135 9.41 15.43 8.23
N ILE A 136 9.59 14.84 9.41
CA ILE A 136 9.29 15.52 10.69
C ILE A 136 10.33 16.59 11.01
N LYS A 137 11.61 16.31 10.75
CA LYS A 137 12.71 17.17 11.21
C LYS A 137 13.10 18.26 10.21
N ILE A 138 12.87 18.04 8.91
CA ILE A 138 13.32 18.95 7.84
C ILE A 138 12.13 19.54 7.08
N VAL A 139 11.18 18.71 6.66
CA VAL A 139 10.08 19.15 5.80
C VAL A 139 9.06 19.94 6.62
N GLU A 140 8.52 19.37 7.68
CA GLU A 140 7.47 20.02 8.48
C GLU A 140 7.86 21.39 9.06
N PRO A 141 9.06 21.60 9.65
CA PRO A 141 9.42 22.89 10.22
C PRO A 141 9.61 23.99 9.16
N ARG A 142 9.95 23.60 7.93
CA ARG A 142 10.09 24.54 6.80
C ARG A 142 8.74 24.96 6.24
N LEU A 143 7.73 24.11 6.38
CA LEU A 143 6.38 24.33 5.85
C LEU A 143 5.38 24.85 6.91
N SER A 144 5.70 24.72 8.20
CA SER A 144 4.91 25.28 9.30
C SER A 144 4.90 26.81 9.34
N LEU A 145 5.73 27.49 8.54
CA LEU A 145 5.83 28.94 8.50
C LEU A 145 4.79 29.62 7.60
N SER A 146 4.04 28.89 6.75
CA SER A 146 3.31 29.54 5.64
C SER A 146 1.81 29.25 5.49
N GLU A 147 1.18 28.32 6.24
CA GLU A 147 -0.21 27.94 5.92
C GLU A 147 -1.08 27.70 7.15
N GLN A 148 -1.77 28.75 7.59
CA GLN A 148 -3.05 28.62 8.30
C GLN A 148 -4.12 28.22 7.28
N VAL A 149 -4.08 26.98 6.79
CA VAL A 149 -5.24 26.42 6.06
C VAL A 149 -6.27 26.07 7.12
N ASN A 150 -7.39 26.79 7.12
CA ASN A 150 -8.52 26.58 8.02
C ASN A 150 -8.98 25.11 7.98
N ALA A 151 -8.69 24.36 9.04
CA ALA A 151 -9.06 22.95 9.21
C ALA A 151 -10.58 22.74 9.38
N ASP A 152 -11.37 23.82 9.50
CA ASP A 152 -12.81 23.78 9.77
C ASP A 152 -13.64 23.11 8.65
N ASN A 153 -13.13 23.03 7.42
CA ASN A 153 -13.89 22.45 6.30
C ASN A 153 -13.80 20.92 6.16
N ILE A 154 -13.03 20.23 7.01
CA ILE A 154 -12.84 18.77 6.90
C ILE A 154 -13.18 18.03 8.21
N ALA A 155 -13.43 18.75 9.32
CA ALA A 155 -13.79 18.14 10.59
C ALA A 155 -15.14 17.41 10.48
N VAL A 156 -15.11 16.08 10.32
CA VAL A 156 -16.31 15.26 10.38
C VAL A 156 -16.57 15.03 11.86
N LYS A 157 -17.62 15.65 12.40
CA LYS A 157 -17.97 15.48 13.81
C LYS A 157 -18.07 13.97 14.13
N PRO A 158 -17.41 13.48 15.19
CA PRO A 158 -17.49 12.08 15.58
C PRO A 158 -18.94 11.75 15.95
N SER A 159 -19.60 10.96 15.11
CA SER A 159 -20.96 10.47 15.35
C SER A 159 -20.91 8.97 15.65
N LYS A 160 -21.66 8.54 16.68
CA LYS A 160 -21.82 7.11 17.02
C LYS A 160 -22.38 6.31 15.83
N GLU A 161 -23.07 6.97 14.91
CA GLU A 161 -23.62 6.39 13.69
C GLU A 161 -22.53 6.08 12.66
N ASN A 162 -21.60 7.00 12.41
CA ASN A 162 -20.45 6.80 11.52
C ASN A 162 -19.52 5.69 12.04
N ASP A 163 -19.41 5.55 13.35
CA ASP A 163 -18.68 4.45 14.00
C ASP A 163 -19.30 3.08 13.73
N ARG A 164 -20.63 2.98 13.72
CA ARG A 164 -21.35 1.75 13.36
C ARG A 164 -21.23 1.48 11.86
N ALA A 165 -21.36 2.50 11.02
CA ALA A 165 -21.20 2.38 9.58
C ALA A 165 -19.79 1.91 9.20
N LEU A 166 -18.73 2.43 9.84
CA LEU A 166 -17.36 1.99 9.62
C LEU A 166 -17.15 0.52 10.04
N LYS A 167 -17.70 0.12 11.20
CA LYS A 167 -17.64 -1.29 11.66
C LYS A 167 -18.42 -2.23 10.74
N ALA A 168 -19.58 -1.81 10.24
CA ALA A 168 -20.39 -2.57 9.30
C ALA A 168 -19.69 -2.71 7.94
N ALA A 169 -19.08 -1.63 7.43
CA ALA A 169 -18.28 -1.67 6.21
C ALA A 169 -17.06 -2.61 6.37
N ALA A 170 -16.36 -2.52 7.50
CA ALA A 170 -15.25 -3.43 7.80
C ALA A 170 -15.71 -4.89 7.92
N SER A 171 -16.84 -5.16 8.58
CA SER A 171 -17.37 -6.53 8.71
C SER A 171 -17.82 -7.09 7.36
N LEU A 172 -18.44 -6.29 6.50
CA LEU A 172 -18.81 -6.71 5.15
C LEU A 172 -17.58 -7.00 4.28
N PHE A 173 -16.52 -6.19 4.43
CA PHE A 173 -15.25 -6.42 3.73
C PHE A 173 -14.55 -7.71 4.20
N VAL A 174 -14.57 -7.98 5.51
CA VAL A 174 -14.05 -9.24 6.05
C VAL A 174 -14.92 -10.43 5.62
N ALA A 175 -16.24 -10.26 5.61
CA ALA A 175 -17.17 -11.31 5.17
C ALA A 175 -17.00 -11.62 3.67
N SER A 176 -16.79 -10.62 2.83
CA SER A 176 -16.54 -10.84 1.40
C SER A 176 -15.20 -11.54 1.16
N ILE A 177 -14.14 -11.15 1.87
CA ILE A 177 -12.85 -11.87 1.85
C ILE A 177 -13.04 -13.32 2.32
N GLY A 178 -13.76 -13.52 3.44
CA GLY A 178 -14.05 -14.84 3.98
C GLY A 178 -14.85 -15.71 3.01
N LEU A 179 -15.81 -15.12 2.29
CA LEU A 179 -16.60 -15.81 1.27
C LEU A 179 -15.77 -16.17 0.05
N ILE A 180 -14.86 -15.29 -0.39
CA ILE A 180 -13.92 -15.57 -1.49
C ILE A 180 -12.95 -16.69 -1.08
N LEU A 181 -12.42 -16.65 0.15
CA LEU A 181 -11.56 -17.70 0.69
C LEU A 181 -12.29 -19.02 0.82
N PHE A 182 -13.53 -19.01 1.30
CA PHE A 182 -14.38 -20.21 1.38
C PHE A 182 -14.66 -20.79 -0.02
N ALA A 183 -14.96 -19.92 -0.99
CA ALA A 183 -15.21 -20.33 -2.37
C ALA A 183 -13.98 -20.89 -3.09
N THR A 184 -12.76 -20.55 -2.64
CA THR A 184 -11.49 -21.00 -3.23
C THR A 184 -10.83 -22.16 -2.50
N LEU A 185 -11.06 -22.31 -1.18
CA LEU A 185 -10.49 -23.38 -0.35
C LEU A 185 -11.42 -24.57 -0.14
N SER A 186 -12.73 -24.43 -0.37
CA SER A 186 -13.65 -25.56 -0.29
C SER A 186 -13.36 -26.55 -1.41
N GLU A 187 -13.21 -27.84 -1.07
CA GLU A 187 -13.00 -28.92 -2.04
C GLU A 187 -14.15 -29.04 -3.07
N SER A 188 -15.31 -28.44 -2.78
CA SER A 188 -16.46 -28.28 -3.67
C SER A 188 -16.68 -26.83 -4.12
N GLY A 189 -15.61 -26.03 -4.20
CA GLY A 189 -15.65 -24.63 -4.61
C GLY A 189 -15.80 -24.46 -6.13
N TRP A 190 -16.69 -23.56 -6.56
CA TRP A 190 -16.98 -23.28 -7.97
C TRP A 190 -15.75 -22.78 -8.76
N PHE A 191 -14.74 -22.23 -8.06
CA PHE A 191 -13.49 -21.71 -8.64
C PHE A 191 -12.25 -22.57 -8.33
N SER A 192 -12.43 -23.75 -7.71
CA SER A 192 -11.32 -24.68 -7.53
C SER A 192 -10.79 -25.11 -8.91
N PRO A 193 -9.47 -25.09 -9.15
CA PRO A 193 -8.94 -25.55 -10.43
C PRO A 193 -9.35 -27.01 -10.61
N CYS A 194 -10.22 -27.29 -11.58
CA CYS A 194 -10.52 -28.67 -11.99
C CYS A 194 -9.18 -29.36 -12.24
N ARG A 195 -8.86 -30.33 -11.38
CA ARG A 195 -7.64 -31.11 -11.44
C ARG A 195 -7.62 -31.82 -12.79
N SER A 196 -6.88 -31.27 -13.74
CA SER A 196 -6.54 -31.94 -15.00
C SER A 196 -5.69 -33.16 -14.65
N SER A 197 -6.34 -34.29 -14.44
CA SER A 197 -5.71 -35.59 -14.26
C SER A 197 -6.02 -36.47 -15.46
N THR A 198 -5.53 -36.11 -16.66
CA THR A 198 -5.27 -37.12 -17.72
C THR A 198 -4.30 -36.63 -18.81
N ILE A 199 -3.08 -36.24 -18.42
CA ILE A 199 -1.93 -36.29 -19.34
C ILE A 199 -0.94 -37.32 -18.78
N SER A 200 -1.25 -38.61 -18.92
CA SER A 200 -0.29 -39.74 -18.90
C SER A 200 -1.02 -41.09 -18.84
N LYS A 201 -1.54 -41.57 -19.98
CA LYS A 201 -1.63 -43.00 -20.36
C LYS A 201 -2.42 -43.17 -21.66
N LYS A 202 -1.75 -42.99 -22.80
CA LYS A 202 -1.96 -43.77 -24.04
C LYS A 202 -0.92 -43.38 -25.08
N ARG A 203 0.30 -43.88 -24.88
CA ARG A 203 1.30 -44.08 -25.93
C ARG A 203 2.02 -45.39 -25.62
N SER A 204 1.31 -46.50 -25.83
CA SER A 204 1.90 -47.83 -26.04
C SER A 204 0.82 -48.77 -26.57
N HIS A 205 1.13 -49.39 -27.71
CA HIS A 205 0.34 -50.29 -28.56
C HIS A 205 -0.55 -49.59 -29.57
#